data_AF-A0AAF0TTJ2-F1
#
_entry.id   AF-A0AAF0TTJ2-F1
#
_cell.length_a   1.000
_cell.length_b   1.000
_cell.length_c   1.000
_cell.angle_alpha   90.00
_cell.angle_beta   90.00
_cell.angle_gamma   90.00
#
_symmetry.space_group_name_H-M   'P 1'
#
loop_
_entity.id
_entity.type
_entity.pdbx_description
1 polymer ?
#
loop_
_entity_poly.entity_id
_entity_poly.type
_entity_poly.pdbx_seq_one_letter_code
_entity_poly.pdbx_strand_id
1 'polypeptide(L)'
;MPRTTKDVLYSWEEIGRRGSGEDWWELIPACIWWTLWKERNARCFEDKRNNTQEIRMNCLSLLYFWCKQNMVGNIELFVDFIGNL
;
A
#
# COMPACT_ATOMS: atom_id res chain seq x y z
N MET A 1 11.49 10.64 14.76
CA MET A 1 10.06 10.40 14.50
C MET A 1 9.60 11.46 13.51
N PRO A 2 9.02 11.09 12.36
CA PRO A 2 8.53 12.05 11.36
C PRO A 2 7.50 13.01 11.96
N ARG A 3 7.53 14.31 11.60
CA ARG A 3 6.60 15.31 12.14
C ARG A 3 5.50 15.70 11.17
N THR A 4 5.70 15.43 9.88
CA THR A 4 4.74 15.69 8.82
C THR A 4 4.53 14.46 7.95
N THR A 5 3.42 14.43 7.21
CA THR A 5 3.19 13.41 6.17
C THR A 5 4.34 13.37 5.15
N LYS A 6 4.92 14.53 4.84
CA LYS A 6 6.07 14.64 3.95
C LYS A 6 7.30 13.94 4.52
N ASP A 7 7.58 14.14 5.82
CA ASP A 7 8.69 13.48 6.51
C ASP A 7 8.51 11.96 6.54
N VAL A 8 7.27 11.49 6.68
CA VAL A 8 6.95 10.06 6.64
C VAL A 8 7.25 9.50 5.25
N LEU A 9 6.83 10.18 4.19
CA LEU A 9 7.11 9.77 2.81
C LEU A 9 8.59 9.72 2.51
N TYR A 10 9.35 10.75 2.88
CA TYR A 10 10.79 10.76 2.67
C TYR A 10 11.49 9.63 3.42
N SER A 11 11.09 9.38 4.67
CA SER A 11 11.64 8.27 5.45
C SER A 11 11.31 6.92 4.80
N TRP A 12 10.11 6.78 4.24
CA TRP A 12 9.67 5.57 3.54
C TRP A 12 10.46 5.33 2.25
N GLU A 13 10.61 6.37 1.43
CA GLU A 13 11.40 6.33 0.19
C GLU A 13 12.87 5.96 0.46
N GLU A 14 13.47 6.53 1.51
CA GLU A 14 14.83 6.23 1.90
C GLU A 14 15.01 4.75 2.28
N ILE A 15 14.03 4.16 2.97
CA ILE A 15 14.02 2.73 3.31
C ILE A 15 13.85 1.89 2.05
N GLY A 16 12.91 2.26 1.17
CA GLY A 16 12.64 1.52 -0.06
C GLY A 16 13.82 1.48 -1.02
N ARG A 17 14.54 2.61 -1.17
CA ARG A 17 15.78 2.69 -1.97
C ARG A 17 16.92 1.82 -1.43
N ARG A 18 16.98 1.57 -0.12
CA ARG A 18 18.03 0.75 0.50
C ARG A 18 17.78 -0.75 0.33
N GLY A 19 16.52 -1.18 0.14
CA GLY A 19 16.12 -2.59 0.19
C GLY A 19 16.06 -3.31 -1.16
N SER A 20 15.46 -2.69 -2.19
CA SER A 20 15.27 -3.36 -3.49
C SER A 20 15.40 -2.44 -4.71
N GLY A 21 15.35 -1.11 -4.52
CA GLY A 21 15.38 -0.16 -5.64
C GLY A 21 14.17 -0.26 -6.58
N GLU A 22 13.12 -0.98 -6.16
CA GLU A 22 11.93 -1.22 -6.97
C GLU A 22 10.90 -0.11 -6.80
N ASP A 23 10.38 0.38 -7.93
CA ASP A 23 9.47 1.53 -8.02
C ASP A 23 8.12 1.30 -7.30
N TRP A 24 7.77 0.05 -6.99
CA TRP A 24 6.50 -0.25 -6.33
C TRP A 24 6.48 0.12 -4.84
N TRP A 25 7.62 0.42 -4.21
CA TRP A 25 7.63 0.88 -2.82
C TRP A 25 6.86 2.17 -2.59
N GLU A 26 6.83 3.06 -3.59
CA GLU A 26 6.05 4.29 -3.56
C GLU A 26 4.54 4.04 -3.53
N LEU A 27 4.09 2.86 -3.99
CA LEU A 27 2.67 2.51 -4.01
C LEU A 27 2.13 2.19 -2.62
N ILE A 28 2.96 1.76 -1.66
CA ILE A 28 2.45 1.34 -0.35
C ILE A 28 1.76 2.49 0.40
N PRO A 29 2.41 3.66 0.62
CA PRO A 29 1.75 4.76 1.31
C PRO A 29 0.47 5.19 0.60
N ALA A 30 0.48 5.22 -0.75
CA ALA A 30 -0.68 5.56 -1.55
C ALA A 30 -1.84 4.57 -1.35
N CYS A 31 -1.56 3.26 -1.34
CA CYS A 31 -2.57 2.22 -1.13
C CYS A 31 -3.17 2.28 0.27
N ILE A 32 -2.35 2.53 1.29
CA ILE A 32 -2.80 2.71 2.67
C ILE A 32 -3.75 3.91 2.76
N TRP A 33 -3.32 5.08 2.27
CA TRP A 33 -4.15 6.28 2.35
C TRP A 33 -5.45 6.14 1.57
N TRP A 34 -5.40 5.60 0.36
CA TRP A 34 -6.59 5.42 -0.45
C TRP A 34 -7.59 4.47 0.23
N THR A 35 -7.11 3.38 0.82
CA THR A 35 -7.96 2.42 1.52
C THR A 35 -8.61 3.06 2.75
N LEU A 36 -7.84 3.78 3.56
CA LEU A 36 -8.37 4.47 4.75
C LEU A 36 -9.35 5.60 4.39
N TRP A 37 -9.07 6.34 3.31
CA TRP A 37 -9.98 7.37 2.80
C TRP A 37 -11.31 6.77 2.35
N LYS A 38 -11.28 5.68 1.56
CA LYS A 38 -12.49 4.96 1.15
C LYS A 38 -13.28 4.44 2.35
N GLU A 39 -12.60 3.83 3.32
CA GLU A 39 -13.25 3.34 4.54
C GLU A 39 -13.91 4.47 5.33
N ARG A 40 -13.22 5.61 5.52
CA ARG A 40 -13.80 6.78 6.19
C ARG A 40 -15.05 7.29 5.47
N ASN A 41 -15.01 7.39 4.15
CA ASN A 41 -16.14 7.86 3.37
C ASN A 41 -17.31 6.88 3.40
N ALA A 42 -17.05 5.58 3.28
CA ALA A 42 -18.07 4.56 3.38
C ALA A 42 -18.79 4.61 4.75
N ARG A 43 -18.05 4.84 5.84
CA ARG A 43 -18.63 5.01 7.18
C ARG A 43 -19.47 6.27 7.31
N CYS A 44 -19.03 7.39 6.71
CA CYS A 44 -19.71 8.67 6.83
C CYS A 44 -20.93 8.82 5.91
N PHE A 45 -20.85 8.26 4.70
CA PHE A 45 -21.82 8.53 3.64
C PHE A 45 -22.64 7.30 3.23
N GLU A 46 -22.20 6.08 3.56
CA GLU A 46 -22.86 4.84 3.14
C GLU A 46 -23.29 3.94 4.32
N ASP A 47 -23.00 4.35 5.56
CA ASP A 47 -23.18 3.56 6.79
C ASP A 47 -22.57 2.14 6.73
N LYS A 48 -21.53 1.97 5.91
CA LYS A 48 -20.78 0.71 5.80
C LYS A 48 -19.57 0.73 6.69
N ARG A 49 -19.31 -0.39 7.38
CA ARG A 49 -18.16 -0.55 8.26
C ARG A 49 -17.50 -1.90 8.01
N ASN A 50 -16.29 -1.85 7.47
CA ASN A 50 -15.46 -3.04 7.39
C ASN A 50 -14.75 -3.27 8.73
N ASN A 51 -14.52 -4.53 9.07
CA ASN A 51 -13.64 -4.87 10.18
C ASN A 51 -12.16 -4.66 9.80
N THR A 52 -11.26 -4.72 10.79
CA THR A 52 -9.83 -4.47 10.57
C THR A 52 -9.21 -5.43 9.56
N GLN A 53 -9.66 -6.69 9.52
CA GLN A 53 -9.12 -7.68 8.58
C GLN A 53 -9.54 -7.37 7.14
N GLU A 54 -10.80 -6.99 6.93
CA GLU A 54 -11.31 -6.56 5.62
C GLU A 54 -10.57 -5.31 5.11
N ILE A 55 -10.32 -4.33 5.98
CA ILE A 55 -9.55 -3.12 5.61
C ILE A 55 -8.12 -3.50 5.17
N ARG A 56 -7.46 -4.41 5.90
CA ARG A 56 -6.13 -4.93 5.53
C ARG A 56 -6.16 -5.63 4.17
N MET A 57 -7.12 -6.51 3.96
CA MET A 57 -7.27 -7.24 2.70
C MET A 57 -7.58 -6.30 1.52
N ASN A 58 -8.39 -5.26 1.73
CA ASN A 58 -8.65 -4.24 0.73
C ASN A 58 -7.38 -3.47 0.37
N CYS A 59 -6.53 -3.15 1.35
CA CYS A 59 -5.26 -2.48 1.12
C CYS A 59 -4.27 -3.37 0.34
N LEU A 60 -4.14 -4.64 0.72
CA LEU A 60 -3.26 -5.59 0.04
C LEU A 60 -3.74 -5.88 -1.39
N SER A 61 -5.05 -6.01 -1.60
CA SER A 61 -5.62 -6.22 -2.94
C SER A 61 -5.37 -5.02 -3.85
N LEU A 62 -5.49 -3.81 -3.30
CA LEU A 62 -5.19 -2.58 -4.03
C LEU A 62 -3.70 -2.48 -4.39
N LEU A 63 -2.82 -2.78 -3.42
CA LEU A 63 -1.38 -2.82 -3.67
C LEU A 63 -1.05 -3.85 -4.76
N TYR A 64 -1.59 -5.06 -4.66
CA TYR A 64 -1.43 -6.10 -5.67
C TYR A 64 -1.86 -5.64 -7.06
N PHE A 65 -3.02 -5.01 -7.17
CA PHE A 65 -3.53 -4.50 -8.43
C PHE A 65 -2.56 -3.50 -9.09
N TRP A 66 -2.08 -2.53 -8.32
CA TRP A 66 -1.14 -1.51 -8.84
C TRP A 66 0.26 -2.08 -9.09
N CYS A 67 0.72 -2.98 -8.23
CA CYS A 67 1.94 -3.74 -8.43
C CYS A 67 1.87 -4.57 -9.72
N LYS A 68 0.75 -5.24 -10.03
CA LYS A 68 0.58 -5.99 -11.30
C LYS A 68 0.50 -5.07 -12.52
N GLN A 69 -0.11 -3.91 -12.41
CA GLN A 69 -0.10 -2.92 -13.48
C GLN A 69 1.31 -2.35 -13.73
N ASN A 70 2.10 -2.16 -12.69
CA ASN A 70 3.50 -1.76 -12.80
C ASN A 70 4.43 -2.93 -13.20
N MET A 71 4.06 -4.18 -12.88
CA MET A 71 4.80 -5.42 -13.15
C MET A 71 4.26 -6.19 -14.34
N VAL A 72 3.83 -5.52 -15.42
CA VAL A 72 3.56 -6.18 -16.73
C VAL A 72 4.77 -6.99 -17.25
N GLY A 73 5.92 -6.98 -16.55
CA GLY A 73 7.11 -7.79 -16.82
C GLY A 73 7.43 -9.00 -15.92
N ASN A 74 6.86 -9.22 -14.71
CA ASN A 74 7.25 -10.43 -13.93
C ASN A 74 6.32 -10.81 -12.76
N ILE A 75 5.76 -12.03 -12.81
CA ILE A 75 4.83 -12.57 -11.80
C ILE A 75 5.58 -13.26 -10.64
N GLU A 76 6.78 -13.81 -10.89
CA GLU A 76 7.54 -14.61 -9.91
C GLU A 76 8.03 -13.79 -8.71
N LEU A 77 8.52 -12.56 -8.96
CA LEU A 77 9.02 -11.65 -7.92
C LEU A 77 7.97 -11.31 -6.85
N PHE A 78 6.69 -11.35 -7.20
CA PHE A 78 5.61 -10.99 -6.27
C PHE A 78 5.26 -12.12 -5.29
N VAL A 79 5.33 -13.38 -5.74
CA VAL A 79 5.06 -14.53 -4.86
C VAL A 79 6.14 -14.63 -3.80
N ASP A 80 7.39 -14.41 -4.20
CA ASP A 80 8.52 -14.33 -3.27
C ASP A 80 8.38 -13.12 -2.32
N PHE A 81 7.89 -11.98 -2.80
CA PHE A 81 7.67 -10.81 -1.95
C PHE A 81 6.65 -11.07 -0.84
N ILE A 82 5.51 -11.70 -1.14
CA ILE A 82 4.50 -12.07 -0.13
C ILE A 82 5.03 -13.15 0.80
N GLY A 83 5.86 -14.07 0.31
CA GLY A 83 6.48 -15.11 1.13
C GLY A 83 7.55 -14.60 2.11
N ASN A 84 8.14 -13.43 1.84
CA ASN A 84 9.20 -12.83 2.66
C ASN A 84 8.71 -11.70 3.59
N LEU A 85 7.41 -11.41 3.61
CA LEU A 85 6.77 -10.42 4.48
C LEU A 85 6.26 -11.06 5.77
#